data_AF-A0A954V2H4-F1
#
_entry.id   AF-A0A954V2H4-F1
#
_cell.length_a   1.000
_cell.length_b   1.000
_cell.length_c   1.000
_cell.angle_alpha   90.00
_cell.angle_beta   90.00
_cell.angle_gamma   90.00
#
_symmetry.space_group_name_H-M   'P 1'
#
loop_
_entity.id
_entity.type
_entity.pdbx_description
1 polymer ?
#
loop_
_entity_poly.entity_id
_entity_poly.type
_entity_poly.pdbx_seq_one_letter_code
_entity_poly.pdbx_strand_id
1 'polypeptide(L)'
;IGLLGTVWGMIIAFHDTTQLGAGSNKAEYLAEGIYVALVTTLGGLAVAIPAAIIAHFFEGRITKMLALIDTELRRLMPRFESQEGRTRFDLNERGMFRRDAAAASPPADSVRRTVISPDIAPPPPVRHK
;
A
#
# COMPACT_ATOMS: atom_id res chain seq x y z
N ILE A 1 2.41 24.44 -12.83
CA ILE A 1 2.42 25.53 -13.84
C ILE A 1 2.74 26.89 -13.21
N GLY A 2 2.15 27.27 -12.07
CA GLY A 2 2.46 28.56 -11.39
C GLY A 2 3.94 28.78 -11.04
N LEU A 3 4.61 27.78 -10.46
CA LEU A 3 6.04 27.84 -10.10
C LEU A 3 6.98 28.02 -11.31
N LEU A 4 6.65 27.41 -12.45
CA LEU A 4 7.46 27.57 -13.67
C LEU A 4 7.36 29.01 -14.19
N GLY A 5 6.15 29.60 -14.17
CA GLY A 5 5.92 30.96 -14.61
C GLY A 5 6.63 32.02 -13.76
N THR A 6 6.79 31.78 -12.46
CA THR A 6 7.52 32.70 -11.59
C THR A 6 9.01 32.71 -11.88
N VAL A 7 9.61 31.52 -12.09
CA VAL A 7 11.02 31.39 -12.47
C VAL A 7 11.24 31.96 -13.88
N TRP A 8 10.34 31.69 -14.81
CA TRP A 8 10.42 32.20 -16.18
C TRP A 8 10.37 33.73 -16.25
N GLY A 9 9.42 34.37 -15.54
CA GLY A 9 9.30 35.83 -15.50
C GLY A 9 10.52 36.52 -14.89
N MET A 10 11.11 35.92 -13.85
CA MET A 10 12.35 36.42 -13.24
C MET A 10 13.57 36.23 -14.15
N ILE A 11 13.65 35.13 -14.91
CA ILE A 11 14.74 34.91 -15.88
C ILE A 11 14.74 35.99 -16.96
N ILE A 12 13.57 36.30 -17.53
CA ILE A 12 13.45 37.34 -18.57
C ILE A 12 13.79 38.71 -18.00
N ALA A 13 13.26 39.08 -16.84
CA ALA A 13 13.55 40.37 -16.24
C ALA A 13 15.05 40.56 -15.90
N PHE A 14 15.73 39.51 -15.44
CA PHE A 14 17.18 39.57 -15.24
C PHE A 14 17.96 39.63 -16.56
N HIS A 15 17.53 38.88 -17.58
CA HIS A 15 18.14 38.90 -18.90
C HIS A 15 18.04 40.28 -19.58
N ASP A 16 16.90 40.96 -19.44
CA ASP A 16 16.72 42.28 -20.05
C ASP A 16 17.50 43.33 -19.26
N THR A 17 17.52 43.21 -17.92
CA THR A 17 18.29 44.10 -17.02
C THR A 17 19.80 44.09 -17.26
N THR A 18 20.38 42.95 -17.67
CA THR A 18 21.81 42.86 -17.98
C THR A 18 22.17 43.50 -19.32
N GLN A 19 21.21 43.60 -20.25
CA GLN A 19 21.40 44.28 -21.53
C GLN A 19 21.24 45.81 -21.44
N LEU A 20 20.68 46.31 -20.33
CA LEU A 20 20.49 47.74 -20.08
C LEU A 20 21.77 48.41 -19.56
N GLY A 21 22.22 49.44 -20.30
CA GLY A 21 23.40 50.25 -19.99
C GLY A 21 23.31 51.01 -18.66
N ALA A 22 24.47 51.42 -18.13
CA ALA A 22 24.57 52.17 -16.87
C ALA A 22 23.85 53.52 -16.98
N GLY A 23 22.71 53.66 -16.29
CA GLY A 23 21.85 54.85 -16.31
C GLY A 23 20.39 54.58 -16.65
N SER A 24 20.05 53.38 -17.13
CA SER A 24 18.65 53.01 -17.37
C SER A 24 17.93 52.52 -16.10
N ASN A 25 16.61 52.66 -16.06
CA ASN A 25 15.75 52.30 -14.92
C ASN A 25 15.61 50.78 -14.75
N LYS A 26 16.68 50.11 -14.34
CA LYS A 26 16.71 48.67 -14.07
C LYS A 26 15.60 48.20 -13.12
N ALA A 27 15.16 49.07 -12.22
CA ALA A 27 14.07 48.78 -11.28
C ALA A 27 12.72 48.51 -11.98
N GLU A 28 12.45 49.17 -13.11
CA GLU A 28 11.18 49.04 -13.83
C GLU A 28 11.05 47.65 -14.48
N TYR A 29 12.12 47.19 -15.14
CA TYR A 29 12.17 45.85 -15.74
C TYR A 29 12.09 44.72 -14.71
N LEU A 30 12.71 44.87 -13.54
CA LEU A 30 12.54 43.91 -12.44
C LEU A 30 11.10 43.87 -11.93
N ALA A 31 10.46 45.03 -11.78
CA ALA A 31 9.07 45.11 -11.33
C ALA A 31 8.11 44.43 -12.32
N GLU A 32 8.38 44.55 -13.63
CA GLU A 32 7.61 43.86 -14.68
C GLU A 32 7.73 42.32 -14.57
N GLY A 33 8.93 41.78 -14.38
CA GLY A 33 9.14 40.33 -14.20
C GLY A 33 8.41 39.78 -12.97
N ILE A 34 8.43 40.52 -11.87
CA ILE A 34 7.71 40.17 -10.64
C ILE A 34 6.20 40.20 -10.87
N TYR A 35 5.68 41.19 -11.59
CA TYR A 35 4.27 41.27 -11.93
C TYR A 35 3.78 40.04 -12.71
N VAL A 36 4.51 39.65 -13.76
CA VAL A 36 4.18 38.46 -14.57
C VAL A 36 4.21 37.19 -13.72
N ALA A 37 5.18 37.07 -12.81
CA ALA A 37 5.28 35.96 -11.87
C ALA A 37 4.08 35.89 -10.91
N LEU A 38 3.63 37.03 -10.37
CA LEU A 38 2.48 37.12 -9.47
C LEU A 38 1.17 36.77 -10.19
N VAL A 39 0.96 37.28 -11.40
CA VAL A 39 -0.24 36.99 -12.21
C VAL A 39 -0.33 35.50 -12.55
N THR A 40 0.79 34.87 -12.91
CA THR A 40 0.80 33.44 -13.23
C THR A 40 0.54 32.57 -12.01
N THR A 41 1.00 33.01 -10.83
CA THR A 41 0.69 32.34 -9.55
C THR A 41 -0.80 32.45 -9.23
N LEU A 42 -1.37 33.66 -9.35
CA LEU A 42 -2.80 33.90 -9.14
C LEU A 42 -3.65 33.08 -10.13
N GLY A 43 -3.29 33.08 -11.42
CA GLY A 43 -3.98 32.29 -12.45
C GLY A 43 -3.91 30.79 -12.18
N GLY A 44 -2.76 30.29 -11.72
CA GLY A 44 -2.61 28.90 -11.30
C GLY A 44 -3.52 28.53 -10.13
N LEU A 45 -3.63 29.41 -9.12
CA LEU A 45 -4.53 29.23 -7.99
C LEU A 45 -6.01 29.31 -8.40
N ALA A 46 -6.35 30.22 -9.31
CA ALA A 46 -7.71 30.38 -9.83
C ALA A 46 -8.22 29.11 -10.53
N VAL A 47 -7.35 28.34 -11.18
CA VAL A 47 -7.70 27.05 -11.79
C VAL A 47 -7.59 25.88 -10.79
N ALA A 48 -6.63 25.93 -9.86
CA ALA A 48 -6.43 24.87 -8.88
C ALA A 48 -7.60 24.71 -7.90
N ILE A 49 -8.19 25.82 -7.44
CA ILE A 49 -9.30 25.78 -6.45
C ILE A 49 -10.54 25.08 -7.03
N PRO A 50 -11.07 25.46 -8.22
CA PRO A 50 -12.17 24.74 -8.84
C PRO A 50 -11.86 23.27 -9.12
N ALA A 51 -10.64 22.97 -9.59
CA ALA A 51 -10.21 21.60 -9.86
C ALA A 51 -10.23 20.73 -8.59
N ALA A 52 -9.78 21.27 -7.45
CA ALA A 52 -9.82 20.58 -6.17
C ALA A 52 -11.26 20.33 -5.68
N ILE A 53 -12.14 21.33 -5.82
CA ILE A 53 -13.57 21.18 -5.47
C ILE A 53 -14.20 20.04 -6.29
N ILE A 54 -13.93 20.03 -7.60
CA ILE A 54 -14.43 19.00 -8.50
C ILE A 54 -13.85 17.62 -8.10
N ALA A 55 -12.55 17.52 -7.86
CA ALA A 55 -11.92 16.28 -7.44
C ALA A 55 -12.59 15.69 -6.19
N HIS A 56 -12.82 16.51 -5.15
CA HIS A 56 -13.52 16.08 -3.95
C HIS A 56 -14.97 15.65 -4.19
N PHE A 57 -15.68 16.31 -5.11
CA PHE A 57 -17.01 15.90 -5.51
C PHE A 57 -17.01 14.51 -6.18
N PHE A 58 -16.05 14.25 -7.07
CA PHE A 58 -15.90 12.97 -7.74
C PHE A 58 -15.47 11.86 -6.76
N GLU A 59 -14.52 12.13 -5.86
CA GLU A 59 -14.12 11.21 -4.80
C GLU A 59 -15.32 10.76 -3.97
N GLY A 60 -16.16 11.70 -3.51
CA GLY A 60 -17.37 11.37 -2.76
C GLY A 60 -18.35 10.49 -3.56
N ARG A 61 -18.42 10.66 -4.88
CA ARG A 61 -19.27 9.82 -5.74
C ARG A 61 -18.67 8.42 -5.94
N ILE A 62 -17.36 8.33 -6.11
CA ILE A 62 -16.63 7.06 -6.24
C ILE A 62 -16.76 6.24 -4.96
N THR A 63 -16.55 6.85 -3.79
CA THR A 63 -16.71 6.17 -2.50
C THR A 63 -18.12 5.64 -2.30
N LYS A 64 -19.16 6.40 -2.71
CA LYS A 64 -20.54 5.91 -2.67
C LYS A 64 -20.76 4.70 -3.58
N MET A 65 -20.23 4.72 -4.80
CA MET A 65 -20.34 3.57 -5.70
C MET A 65 -19.59 2.36 -5.19
N LEU A 66 -18.39 2.55 -4.63
CA LEU A 66 -17.62 1.47 -4.03
C LEU A 66 -18.35 0.86 -2.83
N ALA A 67 -19.01 1.68 -2.00
CA ALA A 67 -19.83 1.21 -0.88
C ALA A 67 -21.04 0.39 -1.34
N LEU A 68 -21.67 0.76 -2.46
CA LEU A 68 -22.76 -0.03 -3.07
C LEU A 68 -22.26 -1.39 -3.53
N ILE A 69 -21.10 -1.42 -4.20
CA ILE A 69 -20.46 -2.67 -4.63
C ILE A 69 -20.13 -3.54 -3.42
N ASP A 70 -19.49 -3.01 -2.37
CA ASP A 70 -19.15 -3.76 -1.15
C ASP A 70 -20.39 -4.33 -0.47
N THR A 71 -21.49 -3.56 -0.43
CA THR A 71 -22.76 -4.02 0.14
C THR A 71 -23.34 -5.20 -0.64
N GLU A 72 -23.31 -5.14 -1.97
CA GLU A 72 -23.82 -6.22 -2.81
C GLU A 72 -22.89 -7.45 -2.78
N LEU A 73 -21.57 -7.21 -2.74
CA LEU A 73 -20.58 -8.26 -2.59
C LEU A 73 -20.79 -9.02 -1.28
N ARG A 74 -21.01 -8.32 -0.16
CA ARG A 74 -21.35 -8.93 1.15
C ARG A 74 -22.65 -9.71 1.15
N ARG A 75 -23.62 -9.35 0.31
CA ARG A 75 -24.87 -10.13 0.16
C ARG A 75 -24.66 -11.42 -0.63
N LEU A 76 -23.76 -11.39 -1.61
CA LEU A 76 -23.47 -12.54 -2.46
C LEU A 76 -22.40 -13.47 -1.87
N MET A 77 -21.48 -12.94 -1.05
CA MET A 77 -20.36 -13.66 -0.42
C MET A 77 -20.80 -14.93 0.34
N PRO A 78 -21.86 -14.94 1.17
CA PRO A 78 -22.31 -16.14 1.86
C PRO A 78 -22.75 -17.27 0.91
N ARG A 79 -23.18 -16.92 -0.31
CA ARG A 79 -23.56 -17.91 -1.33
C ARG A 79 -22.35 -18.55 -1.99
N PHE A 80 -21.23 -17.84 -2.10
CA PHE A 80 -19.98 -18.40 -2.62
C PHE A 80 -19.25 -19.24 -1.57
N GLU A 81 -19.32 -18.87 -0.28
CA GLU A 81 -18.76 -19.65 0.82
C GLU A 81 -19.38 -21.07 0.91
N SER A 82 -20.66 -21.19 0.53
CA SER A 82 -21.35 -22.49 0.44
C SER A 82 -20.80 -23.43 -0.65
N GLN A 83 -20.01 -22.92 -1.61
CA GLN A 83 -19.37 -23.75 -2.65
C GLN A 83 -17.94 -24.18 -2.30
N GLU A 84 -17.18 -23.40 -1.54
CA GLU A 84 -15.82 -23.79 -1.12
C GLU A 84 -15.80 -24.81 0.04
N GLY A 85 -16.87 -24.88 0.84
CA GLY A 85 -17.01 -25.87 1.91
C GLY A 85 -17.11 -27.33 1.42
N ARG A 86 -17.46 -27.57 0.15
CA ARG A 86 -17.58 -28.94 -0.41
C ARG A 86 -16.24 -29.54 -0.84
N THR A 87 -15.24 -28.74 -1.19
CA THR A 87 -13.96 -29.27 -1.71
C THR A 87 -12.92 -29.56 -0.62
N ARG A 88 -13.14 -29.12 0.63
CA ARG A 88 -12.20 -29.33 1.74
C ARG A 88 -12.67 -30.31 2.82
N PHE A 89 -13.98 -30.58 2.94
CA PHE A 89 -14.50 -31.48 3.99
C PHE A 89 -14.69 -32.96 3.59
N ASP A 90 -14.64 -33.33 2.31
CA ASP A 90 -14.78 -34.74 1.87
C ASP A 90 -13.42 -35.50 1.84
N LEU A 91 -12.29 -34.79 1.91
CA LEU A 91 -10.96 -35.43 1.92
C LEU A 91 -10.54 -35.93 3.31
N ASN A 92 -11.10 -35.37 4.39
CA ASN A 92 -10.72 -35.74 5.76
C ASN A 92 -11.50 -36.97 6.27
N GLU A 93 -12.73 -37.19 5.83
CA GLU A 93 -13.53 -38.36 6.24
C GLU A 93 -13.02 -39.68 5.63
N ARG A 94 -12.43 -39.63 4.43
CA ARG A 94 -11.83 -40.83 3.79
C ARG A 94 -10.54 -41.30 4.46
N GLY A 95 -9.86 -40.42 5.21
CA GLY A 95 -8.68 -40.75 5.99
C GLY A 95 -9.00 -41.41 7.34
N MET A 96 -10.21 -41.21 7.86
CA MET A 96 -10.64 -41.74 9.16
C MET A 96 -11.01 -43.22 9.06
N PHE A 97 -11.82 -43.60 8.06
CA PHE A 97 -12.20 -45.01 7.83
C PHE A 97 -11.05 -45.94 7.44
N ARG A 98 -9.91 -45.41 6.98
CA ARG A 98 -8.72 -46.23 6.66
C ARG A 98 -7.88 -46.57 7.88
N ARG A 99 -8.01 -45.85 9.00
CA ARG A 99 -7.32 -46.19 10.26
C ARG A 99 -7.95 -47.38 10.96
N ASP A 100 -9.27 -47.50 10.86
CA ASP A 100 -10.01 -48.55 11.56
C ASP A 100 -9.84 -49.93 10.90
N ALA A 101 -9.57 -49.97 9.59
CA ALA A 101 -9.24 -51.21 8.87
C ALA A 101 -7.81 -51.73 9.13
N ALA A 102 -6.89 -50.88 9.63
CA ALA A 102 -5.51 -51.27 9.92
C ALA A 102 -5.32 -51.83 11.34
N ALA A 103 -6.34 -51.75 12.20
CA ALA A 103 -6.27 -52.17 13.61
C ALA A 103 -6.63 -53.66 13.83
N ALA A 104 -6.99 -54.41 12.79
CA ALA A 104 -7.44 -55.80 12.92
C ALA A 104 -6.42 -56.81 12.35
N SER A 105 -5.30 -57.02 13.05
CA SER A 105 -4.55 -58.31 13.15
C SER A 105 -3.33 -58.23 14.09
N PRO A 106 -3.31 -58.97 15.22
CA PRO A 106 -2.08 -59.36 15.94
C PRO A 106 -1.91 -60.91 15.95
N PRO A 107 -0.81 -61.50 16.48
CA PRO A 107 0.60 -61.10 16.54
C PRO A 107 1.58 -62.25 16.12
N ALA A 108 2.85 -61.95 15.80
CA ALA A 108 3.94 -62.94 15.80
C ALA A 108 5.32 -62.29 15.99
N ASP A 109 5.75 -62.28 17.26
CA ASP A 109 7.04 -62.80 17.73
C ASP A 109 8.33 -62.50 16.91
N SER A 110 9.13 -61.54 17.39
CA SER A 110 10.60 -61.64 17.35
C SER A 110 11.26 -60.63 18.31
N VAL A 111 11.40 -61.08 19.55
CA VAL A 111 12.57 -60.97 20.44
C VAL A 111 13.84 -60.32 19.87
N ARG A 112 14.55 -59.56 20.75
CA ARG A 112 15.95 -59.04 20.73
C ARG A 112 16.16 -57.71 20.00
N ARG A 113 16.71 -56.66 20.63
CA ARG A 113 17.82 -56.64 21.62
C ARG A 113 17.65 -55.53 22.66
N THR A 114 17.85 -55.94 23.91
CA THR A 114 18.17 -55.15 25.10
C THR A 114 19.56 -54.49 24.99
N VAL A 115 19.79 -53.54 25.90
CA VAL A 115 21.06 -52.98 26.43
C VAL A 115 21.70 -51.89 25.53
N ILE A 116 22.09 -50.68 25.96
CA ILE A 116 22.61 -50.16 27.25
C ILE A 116 22.32 -48.64 27.33
N SER A 117 21.82 -48.15 28.47
CA SER A 117 22.06 -46.76 28.92
C SER A 117 23.30 -46.74 29.81
N PRO A 118 24.12 -45.67 29.76
CA PRO A 118 24.32 -44.95 31.01
C PRO A 118 24.33 -43.43 30.82
N ASP A 119 23.50 -42.78 31.64
CA ASP A 119 23.89 -41.70 32.54
C ASP A 119 24.85 -40.61 32.00
N ILE A 120 24.27 -39.50 31.53
CA ILE A 120 24.95 -38.21 31.40
C ILE A 120 24.16 -37.21 32.25
N ALA A 121 24.78 -36.77 33.34
CA ALA A 121 24.26 -35.82 34.32
C ALA A 121 23.84 -34.46 33.69
N PRO A 122 22.87 -33.73 34.29
CA PRO A 122 22.40 -32.46 33.77
C PRO A 122 23.43 -31.33 33.95
N PRO A 123 23.55 -30.38 32.99
CA PRO A 123 24.49 -29.27 33.09
C PRO A 123 24.08 -28.23 34.16
N PRO A 124 25.05 -27.58 34.85
CA PRO A 124 24.79 -26.64 35.95
C PRO A 124 24.22 -25.29 35.50
N PRO A 125 23.56 -24.54 36.41
CA PRO A 125 22.81 -23.33 36.07
C PRO A 125 23.69 -22.13 35.68
N VAL A 126 23.20 -21.37 34.70
CA VAL A 126 23.81 -20.19 34.09
C VAL A 126 23.86 -19.03 35.10
N ARG A 127 25.05 -18.48 35.36
CA ARG A 127 25.25 -17.29 36.20
C ARG A 127 25.20 -16.01 35.35
N HIS A 128 24.18 -15.20 35.57
CA HIS A 128 24.09 -13.83 35.05
C HIS A 128 25.22 -12.96 35.62
N LYS A 129 25.87 -12.18 34.75
CA LYS A 129 26.51 -10.91 35.10
C LYS A 129 25.70 -9.80 34.46
#